data_AF-A0A4Q5RG08-F1
#
_entry.id   AF-A0A4Q5RG08-F1
#
_cell.length_a   1.000
_cell.length_b   1.000
_cell.length_c   1.000
_cell.angle_alpha   90.00
_cell.angle_beta   90.00
_cell.angle_gamma   90.00
#
_symmetry.space_group_name_H-M   'P 1'
#
loop_
_entity.id
_entity.type
_entity.pdbx_description
1 polymer ?
#
loop_
_entity_poly.entity_id
_entity_poly.type
_entity_poly.pdbx_seq_one_letter_code
_entity_poly.pdbx_strand_id
1 'polypeptide(L)'
;MCGDGVNLISAGTAAADAYVSMSGTSMATPNVSGSVFLLQEYFAQKNSGNFMRAATLKGLVCHTAFDAGNIGPDYIYGWGLLNAAKAAQTITDIGVKSIISENTLAQGQTQTFNVIASGSGPLVATISWTDPAAAPGTVGVVDDPAIKLINDLDLRVNQGNTVFRPYILNPASPATAATTGDNIRDNIEQVYIANAVPGKSYTISVNHKGTLNSGSQAYSLIVTGVGGKVYCTSAAASMADSKITGVQLSNLNFTAASGCTSYTDNTNQTAVLEQGATYPLTVSLGSCGGNFNKIAKVFIDFNADGDFDDAGELVSTSAVINSNASFSTTFLVPLTVTADTYSLMRVVTTETSDPNAVTACGTYPKGETQD
;
A
#
# COMPACT_ATOMS: atom_id res chain seq x y z
N MET A 1 16.59 11.81 5.86
CA MET A 1 16.39 12.02 4.42
C MET A 1 17.69 12.57 3.85
N CYS A 2 17.96 12.26 2.60
CA CYS A 2 19.15 12.69 1.87
C CYS A 2 18.79 13.60 0.70
N GLY A 3 19.78 14.35 0.23
CA GLY A 3 19.77 15.11 -1.02
C GLY A 3 21.14 14.97 -1.71
N ASP A 4 21.20 15.34 -2.98
CA ASP A 4 22.48 15.34 -3.69
C ASP A 4 23.41 16.41 -3.12
N GLY A 5 24.62 16.00 -2.77
CA GLY A 5 25.59 16.81 -2.04
C GLY A 5 27.01 16.65 -2.53
N VAL A 6 27.25 15.99 -3.67
CA VAL A 6 28.61 15.65 -4.14
C VAL A 6 28.86 16.29 -5.50
N ASN A 7 29.98 17.00 -5.63
CA ASN A 7 30.42 17.67 -6.86
C ASN A 7 29.37 18.65 -7.43
N LEU A 8 28.61 19.32 -6.55
CA LEU A 8 27.59 20.28 -6.95
C LEU A 8 28.23 21.59 -7.39
N ILE A 9 27.88 22.04 -8.60
CA ILE A 9 28.26 23.35 -9.11
C ILE A 9 27.26 24.39 -8.59
N SER A 10 27.76 25.38 -7.85
CA SER A 10 26.95 26.49 -7.33
C SER A 10 27.69 27.82 -7.45
N ALA A 11 27.02 28.92 -7.13
CA ALA A 11 27.60 30.26 -7.18
C ALA A 11 28.86 30.36 -6.29
N GLY A 12 29.96 30.82 -6.87
CA GLY A 12 31.24 31.04 -6.20
C GLY A 12 31.46 32.52 -5.89
N THR A 13 32.43 32.82 -5.02
CA THR A 13 32.74 34.19 -4.59
C THR A 13 33.99 34.78 -5.27
N ALA A 14 34.61 34.06 -6.21
CA ALA A 14 35.86 34.49 -6.86
C ALA A 14 35.68 35.61 -7.89
N ALA A 15 34.50 35.72 -8.51
CA ALA A 15 34.11 36.74 -9.50
C ALA A 15 32.57 36.82 -9.60
N ALA A 16 32.04 37.83 -10.32
CA ALA A 16 30.59 38.06 -10.43
C ALA A 16 29.82 36.95 -11.18
N ASP A 17 30.51 36.22 -12.05
CA ASP A 17 30.02 35.08 -12.84
C ASP A 17 30.63 33.74 -12.37
N ALA A 18 31.26 33.73 -11.19
CA ALA A 18 31.98 32.56 -10.71
C ALA A 18 31.04 31.45 -10.30
N TYR A 19 31.43 30.23 -10.66
CA TYR A 19 30.86 28.99 -10.15
C TYR A 19 31.98 28.14 -9.55
N VAL A 20 31.63 27.36 -8.53
CA VAL A 20 32.55 26.43 -7.86
C VAL A 20 31.87 25.08 -7.65
N SER A 21 32.64 24.01 -7.78
CA SER A 21 32.19 22.66 -7.42
C SER A 21 32.56 22.36 -5.98
N MET A 22 31.57 21.98 -5.16
CA MET A 22 31.76 21.65 -3.75
C MET A 22 30.99 20.37 -3.39
N SER A 23 31.42 19.72 -2.31
CA SER A 23 30.79 18.52 -1.76
C SER A 23 30.58 18.67 -0.26
N GLY A 24 29.46 18.15 0.24
CA GLY A 24 29.15 18.09 1.67
C GLY A 24 27.65 18.10 1.95
N THR A 25 27.27 17.77 3.19
CA THR A 25 25.88 17.93 3.65
C THR A 25 25.44 19.40 3.61
N SER A 26 26.39 20.34 3.69
CA SER A 26 26.18 21.77 3.42
C SER A 26 25.71 22.06 1.99
N MET A 27 26.03 21.21 1.02
CA MET A 27 25.57 21.32 -0.37
C MET A 27 24.24 20.58 -0.58
N ALA A 28 24.05 19.45 0.12
CA ALA A 28 22.77 18.72 0.10
C ALA A 28 21.62 19.51 0.75
N THR A 29 21.90 20.24 1.83
CA THR A 29 20.87 21.01 2.56
C THR A 29 20.14 22.03 1.66
N PRO A 30 20.81 22.96 0.96
CA PRO A 30 20.13 23.91 0.09
C PRO A 30 19.47 23.25 -1.13
N ASN A 31 19.99 22.13 -1.63
CA ASN A 31 19.34 21.32 -2.67
C ASN A 31 17.95 20.84 -2.20
N VAL A 32 17.89 20.25 -1.01
CA VAL A 32 16.61 19.84 -0.39
C VAL A 32 15.75 21.06 -0.11
N SER A 33 16.28 22.12 0.52
CA SER A 33 15.51 23.32 0.89
C SER A 33 14.82 23.99 -0.29
N GLY A 34 15.51 24.19 -1.42
CA GLY A 34 14.91 24.76 -2.62
C GLY A 34 13.81 23.85 -3.19
N SER A 35 14.06 22.54 -3.24
CA SER A 35 13.11 21.57 -3.75
C SER A 35 11.83 21.48 -2.90
N VAL A 36 11.96 21.47 -1.57
CA VAL A 36 10.79 21.43 -0.68
C VAL A 36 10.03 22.75 -0.63
N PHE A 37 10.68 23.88 -0.93
CA PHE A 37 9.99 25.16 -1.11
C PHE A 37 9.11 25.16 -2.36
N LEU A 38 9.55 24.54 -3.46
CA LEU A 38 8.71 24.32 -4.64
C LEU A 38 7.50 23.42 -4.33
N LEU A 39 7.68 22.38 -3.51
CA LEU A 39 6.55 21.56 -3.05
C LEU A 39 5.55 22.37 -2.22
N GLN A 40 6.04 23.31 -1.42
CA GLN A 40 5.22 24.18 -0.60
C GLN A 40 4.42 25.19 -1.45
N GLU A 41 5.04 25.76 -2.49
CA GLU A 41 4.36 26.56 -3.50
C GLU A 41 3.29 25.73 -4.23
N TYR A 42 3.65 24.52 -4.69
CA TYR A 42 2.73 23.65 -5.41
C TYR A 42 1.53 23.23 -4.55
N PHE A 43 1.75 22.91 -3.27
CA PHE A 43 0.67 22.64 -2.33
C PHE A 43 -0.24 23.84 -2.18
N ALA A 44 0.30 25.06 -2.02
CA ALA A 44 -0.52 26.27 -1.93
C ALA A 44 -1.36 26.51 -3.19
N GLN A 45 -0.81 26.27 -4.38
CA GLN A 45 -1.56 26.37 -5.64
C GLN A 45 -2.74 25.38 -5.69
N LYS A 46 -2.57 24.17 -5.14
CA LYS A 46 -3.62 23.13 -5.10
C LYS A 46 -4.60 23.27 -3.93
N ASN A 47 -4.21 23.98 -2.86
CA ASN A 47 -4.95 24.02 -1.59
C ASN A 47 -5.35 25.46 -1.21
N SER A 48 -5.86 26.22 -2.18
CA SER A 48 -6.44 27.57 -1.96
C SER A 48 -5.49 28.56 -1.28
N GLY A 49 -4.20 28.50 -1.60
CA GLY A 49 -3.17 29.37 -1.04
C GLY A 49 -2.68 28.97 0.36
N ASN A 50 -3.16 27.86 0.92
CA ASN A 50 -2.70 27.39 2.23
C ASN A 50 -1.33 26.72 2.15
N PHE A 51 -0.52 26.96 3.18
CA PHE A 51 0.79 26.34 3.32
C PHE A 51 0.71 25.10 4.20
N MET A 52 1.49 24.06 3.88
CA MET A 52 1.67 22.91 4.75
C MET A 52 2.36 23.33 6.06
N ARG A 53 1.97 22.73 7.19
CA ARG A 53 2.75 22.78 8.43
C ARG A 53 4.13 22.16 8.20
N ALA A 54 5.10 22.55 9.03
CA ALA A 54 6.44 21.95 9.00
C ALA A 54 6.42 20.43 9.16
N ALA A 55 5.54 19.91 10.03
CA ALA A 55 5.33 18.47 10.21
C ALA A 55 4.76 17.79 8.95
N THR A 56 3.88 18.46 8.20
CA THR A 56 3.30 17.94 6.96
C THR A 56 4.33 17.91 5.85
N LEU A 57 5.12 18.98 5.71
CA LEU A 57 6.22 19.02 4.74
C LEU A 57 7.27 17.93 5.03
N LYS A 58 7.70 17.79 6.30
CA LYS A 58 8.59 16.70 6.74
C LYS A 58 8.00 15.32 6.46
N GLY A 59 6.74 15.11 6.86
CA GLY A 59 6.03 13.86 6.67
C GLY A 59 5.93 13.48 5.19
N LEU A 60 5.52 14.41 4.33
CA LEU A 60 5.40 14.21 2.88
C LEU A 60 6.72 13.79 2.26
N VAL A 61 7.81 14.52 2.52
CA VAL A 61 9.09 14.24 1.85
C VAL A 61 9.76 12.95 2.33
N CYS A 62 9.55 12.56 3.59
CA CYS A 62 9.96 11.25 4.10
C CYS A 62 9.06 10.13 3.56
N HIS A 63 7.75 10.38 3.44
CA HIS A 63 6.77 9.41 2.94
C HIS A 63 7.02 9.04 1.47
N THR A 64 7.44 10.00 0.66
CA THR A 64 7.67 9.81 -0.77
C THR A 64 9.11 9.60 -1.15
N ALA A 65 10.04 9.58 -0.20
CA ALA A 65 11.46 9.40 -0.47
C ALA A 65 11.74 8.12 -1.27
N PHE A 66 12.77 8.17 -2.12
CA PHE A 66 13.32 6.97 -2.73
C PHE A 66 14.15 6.25 -1.66
N ASP A 67 13.71 5.05 -1.32
CA ASP A 67 14.40 4.21 -0.34
C ASP A 67 15.79 3.83 -0.88
N ALA A 68 16.81 4.06 -0.07
CA ALA A 68 18.20 3.86 -0.44
C ALA A 68 18.92 3.18 0.72
N GLY A 69 19.72 2.15 0.44
CA GLY A 69 20.35 1.34 1.47
C GLY A 69 19.49 0.13 1.84
N ASN A 70 19.24 -0.06 3.13
CA ASN A 70 18.38 -1.13 3.62
C ASN A 70 16.90 -0.79 3.36
N ILE A 71 16.03 -1.79 3.23
CA ILE A 71 14.58 -1.54 3.11
C ILE A 71 14.08 -0.83 4.38
N GLY A 72 13.37 0.29 4.20
CA GLY A 72 12.86 1.12 5.28
C GLY A 72 13.89 2.15 5.76
N PRO A 73 13.59 2.89 6.85
CA PRO A 73 14.52 3.89 7.34
C PRO A 73 15.84 3.25 7.82
N ASP A 74 16.96 3.94 7.65
CA ASP A 74 18.25 3.52 8.21
C ASP A 74 19.10 4.69 8.73
N TYR A 75 20.20 4.40 9.43
CA TYR A 75 21.07 5.43 10.03
C TYR A 75 21.98 6.16 9.02
N ILE A 76 22.03 5.74 7.75
CA ILE A 76 22.85 6.33 6.69
C ILE A 76 22.00 7.27 5.83
N TYR A 77 20.87 6.78 5.35
CA TYR A 77 19.96 7.48 4.44
C TYR A 77 18.74 8.10 5.14
N GLY A 78 18.50 7.76 6.41
CA GLY A 78 17.25 8.08 7.09
C GLY A 78 16.10 7.43 6.33
N TRP A 79 15.05 8.19 6.04
CA TRP A 79 13.93 7.76 5.19
C TRP A 79 14.26 7.64 3.69
N GLY A 80 15.49 7.92 3.25
CA GLY A 80 15.89 7.84 1.84
C GLY A 80 16.16 9.19 1.17
N LEU A 81 16.39 9.15 -0.15
CA LEU A 81 16.69 10.29 -1.01
C LEU A 81 15.40 11.06 -1.37
N LEU A 82 15.44 12.39 -1.33
CA LEU A 82 14.31 13.23 -1.72
C LEU A 82 13.81 12.87 -3.13
N ASN A 83 12.52 12.56 -3.24
CA ASN A 83 11.83 12.42 -4.52
C ASN A 83 10.73 13.49 -4.63
N ALA A 84 11.11 14.65 -5.16
CA ALA A 84 10.21 15.79 -5.30
C ALA A 84 9.06 15.51 -6.29
N ALA A 85 9.31 14.72 -7.34
CA ALA A 85 8.27 14.35 -8.30
C ALA A 85 7.18 13.50 -7.65
N LYS A 86 7.55 12.47 -6.88
CA LYS A 86 6.59 11.64 -6.13
C LYS A 86 5.85 12.45 -5.06
N ALA A 87 6.54 13.37 -4.36
CA ALA A 87 5.89 14.30 -3.42
C ALA A 87 4.84 15.19 -4.10
N ALA A 88 5.17 15.80 -5.24
CA ALA A 88 4.24 16.62 -6.01
C ALA A 88 3.06 15.81 -6.56
N GLN A 89 3.30 14.56 -7.00
CA GLN A 89 2.24 13.67 -7.42
C GLN A 89 1.30 13.34 -6.24
N THR A 90 1.84 13.03 -5.06
CA THR A 90 1.04 12.81 -3.85
C THR A 90 0.19 14.04 -3.50
N ILE A 91 0.68 15.27 -3.70
CA ILE A 91 -0.12 16.50 -3.52
C ILE A 91 -1.25 16.59 -4.58
N THR A 92 -0.97 16.20 -5.82
CA THR A 92 -1.97 16.21 -6.91
C THR A 92 -3.10 15.23 -6.64
N ASP A 93 -2.78 14.10 -6.02
CA ASP A 93 -3.68 12.98 -5.78
C ASP A 93 -4.55 13.11 -4.52
N ILE A 94 -4.45 14.22 -3.79
CA ILE A 94 -5.18 14.44 -2.53
C ILE A 94 -6.68 14.25 -2.76
N GLY A 95 -7.29 13.37 -1.95
CA GLY A 95 -8.72 13.07 -1.99
C GLY A 95 -9.12 12.05 -3.04
N VAL A 96 -8.17 11.57 -3.87
CA VAL A 96 -8.41 10.53 -4.88
C VAL A 96 -7.51 9.32 -4.63
N LYS A 97 -6.19 9.47 -4.80
CA LYS A 97 -5.21 8.38 -4.61
C LYS A 97 -4.28 8.57 -3.41
N SER A 98 -4.38 9.73 -2.77
CA SER A 98 -3.65 10.05 -1.55
C SER A 98 -4.52 10.78 -0.53
N ILE A 99 -4.06 10.79 0.71
CA ILE A 99 -4.58 11.62 1.79
C ILE A 99 -3.41 12.44 2.34
N ILE A 100 -3.57 13.75 2.44
CA ILE A 100 -2.71 14.61 3.25
C ILE A 100 -3.65 15.38 4.18
N SER A 101 -3.53 15.17 5.49
CA SER A 101 -4.40 15.82 6.47
C SER A 101 -3.61 16.31 7.67
N GLU A 102 -4.02 17.46 8.19
CA GLU A 102 -3.45 18.08 9.38
C GLU A 102 -4.47 18.02 10.52
N ASN A 103 -4.21 17.17 11.50
CA ASN A 103 -5.14 16.84 12.58
C ASN A 103 -4.61 17.32 13.95
N THR A 104 -5.45 17.20 14.97
CA THR A 104 -5.08 17.40 16.37
C THR A 104 -5.63 16.26 17.19
N LEU A 105 -4.77 15.62 17.97
CA LEU A 105 -5.11 14.51 18.85
C LEU A 105 -5.23 15.03 20.29
N ALA A 106 -6.39 14.86 20.91
CA ALA A 106 -6.62 15.25 22.30
C ALA A 106 -6.19 14.15 23.30
N GLN A 107 -6.01 14.52 24.56
CA GLN A 107 -5.73 13.57 25.64
C GLN A 107 -6.77 12.43 25.67
N GLY A 108 -6.31 11.17 25.75
CA GLY A 108 -7.12 9.95 25.68
C GLY A 108 -7.77 9.63 24.33
N GLN A 109 -7.59 10.44 23.28
CA GLN A 109 -8.23 10.23 21.98
C GLN A 109 -7.54 9.14 21.14
N THR A 110 -8.35 8.42 20.36
CA THR A 110 -7.92 7.66 19.19
C THR A 110 -8.67 8.19 17.97
N GLN A 111 -7.98 8.45 16.87
CA GLN A 111 -8.57 8.82 15.58
C GLN A 111 -8.42 7.68 14.60
N THR A 112 -9.45 7.41 13.81
CA THR A 112 -9.47 6.33 12.83
C THR A 112 -9.83 6.83 11.44
N PHE A 113 -9.19 6.25 10.43
CA PHE A 113 -9.39 6.57 9.02
C PHE A 113 -9.52 5.25 8.25
N ASN A 114 -10.65 5.04 7.59
CA ASN A 114 -10.86 3.87 6.75
C ASN A 114 -10.48 4.20 5.32
N VAL A 115 -9.65 3.35 4.72
CA VAL A 115 -9.18 3.50 3.33
C VAL A 115 -9.32 2.19 2.59
N ILE A 116 -9.59 2.27 1.28
CA ILE A 116 -9.61 1.11 0.40
C ILE A 116 -8.31 1.08 -0.39
N ALA A 117 -7.59 -0.03 -0.33
CA ALA A 117 -6.35 -0.21 -1.08
C ALA A 117 -6.66 -0.22 -2.58
N SER A 118 -5.86 0.54 -3.34
CA SER A 118 -6.03 0.70 -4.80
C SER A 118 -5.44 -0.43 -5.61
N GLY A 119 -4.42 -1.12 -5.08
CA GLY A 119 -3.61 -2.03 -5.88
C GLY A 119 -2.55 -1.34 -6.74
N SER A 120 -2.54 -0.01 -6.85
CA SER A 120 -1.55 0.73 -7.63
C SER A 120 -0.22 0.95 -6.87
N GLY A 121 0.30 -0.11 -6.25
CA GLY A 121 1.48 -0.10 -5.38
C GLY A 121 1.17 -0.28 -3.89
N PRO A 122 2.16 -0.10 -3.00
CA PRO A 122 2.03 -0.34 -1.57
C PRO A 122 1.05 0.63 -0.91
N LEU A 123 0.28 0.14 0.07
CA LEU A 123 -0.44 1.00 1.00
C LEU A 123 0.55 1.50 2.06
N VAL A 124 0.78 2.81 2.08
CA VAL A 124 1.70 3.45 3.02
C VAL A 124 0.93 4.48 3.83
N ALA A 125 1.08 4.45 5.15
CA ALA A 125 0.57 5.48 6.05
C ALA A 125 1.73 6.07 6.85
N THR A 126 1.81 7.39 6.95
CA THR A 126 2.84 8.09 7.72
C THR A 126 2.20 9.17 8.57
N ILE A 127 2.52 9.19 9.87
CA ILE A 127 2.26 10.33 10.73
C ILE A 127 3.56 11.09 11.00
N SER A 128 3.48 12.41 11.10
CA SER A 128 4.58 13.24 11.58
C SER A 128 4.07 14.42 12.39
N TRP A 129 4.80 14.79 13.44
CA TRP A 129 4.43 15.89 14.32
C TRP A 129 5.65 16.71 14.77
N THR A 130 5.39 17.97 15.09
CA THR A 130 6.36 18.82 15.79
C THR A 130 6.20 18.52 17.28
N ASP A 131 7.11 17.70 17.81
CA ASP A 131 7.14 17.30 19.21
C ASP A 131 7.55 18.47 20.11
N PRO A 132 7.04 18.57 21.35
CA PRO A 132 7.54 19.55 22.32
C PRO A 132 9.03 19.37 22.59
N ALA A 133 9.71 20.46 22.91
CA ALA A 133 11.15 20.41 23.18
C ALA A 133 11.45 19.57 24.44
N ALA A 134 12.29 18.55 24.28
CA ALA A 134 12.86 17.81 25.41
C ALA A 134 14.04 18.55 26.04
N ALA A 135 14.42 18.12 27.24
CA ALA A 135 15.63 18.60 27.89
C ALA A 135 16.88 18.24 27.04
N PRO A 136 17.83 19.19 26.88
CA PRO A 136 19.05 18.93 26.12
C PRO A 136 19.84 17.76 26.73
N GLY A 137 20.59 17.07 25.88
CA GLY A 137 21.53 16.04 26.31
C GLY A 137 22.71 16.62 27.09
N THR A 138 23.47 15.75 27.74
CA THR A 138 24.70 16.13 28.44
C THR A 138 25.76 16.56 27.44
N VAL A 139 26.43 17.70 27.68
CA VAL A 139 27.51 18.20 26.83
C VAL A 139 28.66 17.18 26.76
N GLY A 140 29.14 16.90 25.56
CA GLY A 140 30.26 15.99 25.33
C GLY A 140 29.89 14.51 25.21
N VAL A 141 28.60 14.15 25.34
CA VAL A 141 28.12 12.80 25.04
C VAL A 141 27.67 12.75 23.58
N VAL A 142 28.28 11.84 22.81
CA VAL A 142 27.93 11.54 21.43
C VAL A 142 27.06 10.27 21.40
N ASP A 143 26.10 10.21 20.48
CA ASP A 143 25.21 9.06 20.27
C ASP A 143 24.42 8.62 21.53
N ASP A 144 23.98 9.58 22.36
CA ASP A 144 23.17 9.32 23.56
C ASP A 144 21.83 8.63 23.18
N PRO A 145 21.59 7.37 23.62
CA PRO A 145 20.37 6.64 23.28
C PRO A 145 19.18 7.04 24.17
N ALA A 146 19.30 8.03 25.04
CA ALA A 146 18.19 8.51 25.86
C ALA A 146 17.02 8.99 24.99
N ILE A 147 15.81 8.58 25.36
CA ILE A 147 14.58 8.98 24.66
C ILE A 147 14.39 10.50 24.80
N LYS A 148 14.24 11.17 23.66
CA LYS A 148 13.93 12.61 23.58
C LYS A 148 12.50 12.89 23.13
N LEU A 149 11.72 11.86 22.83
CA LEU A 149 10.32 11.99 22.48
C LEU A 149 9.51 12.38 23.73
N ILE A 150 8.69 13.42 23.62
CA ILE A 150 7.82 13.91 24.71
C ILE A 150 6.39 13.41 24.52
N ASN A 151 5.79 13.68 23.36
CA ASN A 151 4.47 13.19 23.01
C ASN A 151 4.62 11.95 22.11
N ASP A 152 4.40 10.77 22.70
CA ASP A 152 4.46 9.48 22.02
C ASP A 152 3.11 9.21 21.32
N LEU A 153 3.07 9.46 20.01
CA LEU A 153 1.93 9.13 19.16
C LEU A 153 2.17 7.77 18.49
N ASP A 154 1.12 6.96 18.43
CA ASP A 154 1.15 5.62 17.83
C ASP A 154 0.28 5.53 16.59
N LEU A 155 0.87 5.07 15.49
CA LEU A 155 0.24 4.68 14.25
C LEU A 155 0.06 3.16 14.21
N ARG A 156 -1.14 2.71 13.84
CA ARG A 156 -1.41 1.31 13.47
C ARG A 156 -2.23 1.30 12.19
N VAL A 157 -2.05 0.26 11.39
CA VAL A 157 -2.96 -0.06 10.28
C VAL A 157 -3.49 -1.47 10.50
N ASN A 158 -4.80 -1.63 10.43
CA ASN A 158 -5.48 -2.90 10.67
C ASN A 158 -6.16 -3.39 9.39
N GLN A 159 -6.07 -4.68 9.12
CA GLN A 159 -6.88 -5.40 8.14
C GLN A 159 -7.43 -6.64 8.83
N GLY A 160 -8.74 -6.67 9.09
CA GLY A 160 -9.34 -7.70 9.96
C GLY A 160 -8.61 -7.80 11.31
N ASN A 161 -8.04 -8.98 11.59
CA ASN A 161 -7.27 -9.24 12.81
C ASN A 161 -5.76 -8.96 12.67
N THR A 162 -5.29 -8.65 11.46
CA THR A 162 -3.87 -8.36 11.20
C THR A 162 -3.58 -6.92 11.56
N VAL A 163 -2.52 -6.71 12.36
CA VAL A 163 -2.05 -5.39 12.78
C VAL A 163 -0.68 -5.12 12.19
N PHE A 164 -0.60 -4.09 11.33
CA PHE A 164 0.65 -3.57 10.79
C PHE A 164 1.18 -2.46 11.69
N ARG A 165 2.48 -2.49 11.94
CA ARG A 165 3.19 -1.61 12.88
C ARG A 165 4.25 -0.78 12.17
N PRO A 166 4.60 0.40 12.72
CA PRO A 166 5.56 1.28 12.08
C PRO A 166 6.97 0.70 12.11
N TYR A 167 7.82 1.21 11.23
CA TYR A 167 9.25 0.93 11.28
C TYR A 167 9.90 1.42 12.58
N ILE A 168 10.86 0.65 13.07
CA ILE A 168 11.73 0.96 14.19
C ILE A 168 13.19 0.66 13.84
N LEU A 169 14.08 1.46 14.42
CA LEU A 169 15.52 1.28 14.34
C LEU A 169 16.11 0.91 15.70
N ASN A 170 17.17 0.10 15.67
CA ASN A 170 17.92 -0.28 16.86
C ASN A 170 19.20 0.54 16.99
N PRO A 171 19.28 1.50 17.94
CA PRO A 171 20.49 2.32 18.10
C PRO A 171 21.70 1.54 18.60
N ALA A 172 21.50 0.36 19.21
CA ALA A 172 22.60 -0.51 19.60
C ALA A 172 23.21 -1.27 18.40
N SER A 173 22.51 -1.33 17.27
CA SER A 173 22.92 -2.05 16.06
C SER A 173 22.60 -1.24 14.79
N PRO A 174 23.24 -0.09 14.56
CA PRO A 174 22.83 0.85 13.51
C PRO A 174 23.00 0.32 12.07
N ALA A 175 23.76 -0.77 11.87
CA ALA A 175 23.91 -1.39 10.56
C ALA A 175 22.77 -2.36 10.20
N THR A 176 21.93 -2.77 11.16
CA THR A 176 20.82 -3.71 10.90
C THR A 176 19.67 -3.01 10.21
N ALA A 177 19.02 -3.71 9.27
CA ALA A 177 17.80 -3.22 8.63
C ALA A 177 16.70 -2.92 9.65
N ALA A 178 15.81 -1.98 9.31
CA ALA A 178 14.65 -1.66 10.13
C ALA A 178 13.78 -2.90 10.33
N THR A 179 13.19 -2.98 11.51
CA THR A 179 12.11 -3.94 11.80
C THR A 179 10.82 -3.16 12.07
N THR A 180 9.72 -3.84 12.35
CA THR A 180 8.46 -3.18 12.72
C THR A 180 8.16 -3.37 14.19
N GLY A 181 7.65 -2.35 14.86
CA GLY A 181 7.39 -2.42 16.29
C GLY A 181 6.69 -1.18 16.83
N ASP A 182 6.77 -1.02 18.14
CA ASP A 182 6.30 0.19 18.82
C ASP A 182 7.40 1.24 18.76
N ASN A 183 7.19 2.36 18.06
CA ASN A 183 8.23 3.39 17.91
C ASN A 183 8.13 4.41 19.03
N ILE A 184 9.03 4.29 20.01
CA ILE A 184 9.08 5.17 21.19
C ILE A 184 10.08 6.32 21.05
N ARG A 185 10.70 6.49 19.87
CA ARG A 185 11.87 7.38 19.65
C ARG A 185 11.59 8.51 18.69
N ASP A 186 10.85 8.24 17.63
CA ASP A 186 10.76 9.12 16.49
C ASP A 186 9.44 9.90 16.47
N ASN A 187 9.50 11.18 16.13
CA ASN A 187 8.31 12.01 15.87
C ASN A 187 7.80 11.88 14.42
N ILE A 188 8.04 10.72 13.83
CA ILE A 188 7.56 10.30 12.53
C ILE A 188 7.45 8.78 12.55
N GLU A 189 6.27 8.27 12.24
CA GLU A 189 6.03 6.83 12.14
C GLU A 189 5.48 6.52 10.75
N GLN A 190 5.97 5.45 10.14
CA GLN A 190 5.48 4.95 8.85
C GLN A 190 5.16 3.47 8.93
N VAL A 191 3.94 3.12 8.54
CA VAL A 191 3.52 1.75 8.26
C VAL A 191 3.55 1.55 6.74
N TYR A 192 4.29 0.55 6.30
CA TYR A 192 4.43 0.19 4.88
C TYR A 192 3.88 -1.23 4.63
N ILE A 193 2.87 -1.34 3.77
CA ILE A 193 2.23 -2.60 3.42
C ILE A 193 2.49 -2.86 1.94
N ALA A 194 3.52 -3.66 1.65
CA ALA A 194 3.97 -3.95 0.29
C ALA A 194 2.86 -4.55 -0.58
N ASN A 195 2.16 -5.55 -0.05
CA ASN A 195 1.17 -6.34 -0.76
C ASN A 195 -0.24 -6.05 -0.22
N ALA A 196 -0.65 -4.78 -0.28
CA ALA A 196 -2.00 -4.41 0.11
C ALA A 196 -2.99 -5.01 -0.91
N VAL A 197 -4.03 -5.69 -0.41
CA VAL A 197 -4.98 -6.38 -1.28
C VAL A 197 -5.95 -5.36 -1.89
N PRO A 198 -6.00 -5.23 -3.23
CA PRO A 198 -6.90 -4.29 -3.91
C PRO A 198 -8.35 -4.47 -3.47
N GLY A 199 -9.07 -3.36 -3.28
CA GLY A 199 -10.47 -3.36 -2.88
C GLY A 199 -10.75 -3.79 -1.44
N LYS A 200 -9.75 -4.21 -0.66
CA LYS A 200 -9.93 -4.46 0.79
C LYS A 200 -9.82 -3.16 1.59
N SER A 201 -10.59 -3.09 2.66
CA SER A 201 -10.57 -1.98 3.61
C SER A 201 -9.45 -2.17 4.63
N TYR A 202 -8.73 -1.08 4.88
CA TYR A 202 -7.72 -0.94 5.92
C TYR A 202 -8.12 0.19 6.85
N THR A 203 -7.99 -0.03 8.16
CA THR A 203 -8.29 0.98 9.18
C THR A 203 -6.99 1.50 9.75
N ILE A 204 -6.68 2.75 9.45
CA ILE A 204 -5.56 3.49 10.02
C ILE A 204 -6.02 4.05 11.37
N SER A 205 -5.25 3.83 12.42
CA SER A 205 -5.54 4.37 13.76
C SER A 205 -4.35 5.16 14.27
N VAL A 206 -4.62 6.36 14.80
CA VAL A 206 -3.65 7.21 15.47
C VAL A 206 -4.11 7.44 16.91
N ASN A 207 -3.29 7.02 17.86
CA ASN A 207 -3.51 7.29 19.29
C ASN A 207 -2.22 7.78 19.94
N HIS A 208 -2.16 7.78 21.27
CA HIS A 208 -0.97 8.19 22.01
C HIS A 208 -0.81 7.44 23.31
N LYS A 209 0.41 7.47 23.83
CA LYS A 209 0.76 6.95 25.16
C LYS A 209 0.89 8.07 26.18
N GLY A 210 0.53 7.74 27.41
CA GLY A 210 0.74 8.63 28.55
C GLY A 210 -0.10 9.90 28.50
N THR A 211 0.51 11.01 28.95
CA THR A 211 -0.13 12.32 28.99
C THR A 211 0.52 13.23 27.97
N LEU A 212 -0.26 13.72 27.01
CA LEU A 212 0.18 14.71 26.04
C LEU A 212 0.55 16.00 26.77
N ASN A 213 1.76 16.48 26.55
CA ASN A 213 2.16 17.81 26.97
C ASN A 213 1.20 18.85 26.36
N SER A 214 0.71 19.78 27.18
CA SER A 214 -0.31 20.77 26.79
C SER A 214 -1.70 20.19 26.45
N GLY A 215 -1.96 18.91 26.74
CA GLY A 215 -3.28 18.27 26.65
C GLY A 215 -3.72 17.86 25.23
N SER A 216 -2.95 18.20 24.19
CA SER A 216 -3.19 17.78 22.81
C SER A 216 -1.90 17.87 21.97
N GLN A 217 -1.84 17.16 20.86
CA GLN A 217 -0.73 17.21 19.90
C GLN A 217 -1.27 17.33 18.47
N ALA A 218 -0.81 18.35 17.76
CA ALA A 218 -1.05 18.48 16.32
C ALA A 218 -0.16 17.50 15.54
N TYR A 219 -0.72 16.80 14.56
CA TYR A 219 0.02 15.86 13.72
C TYR A 219 -0.47 15.93 12.27
N SER A 220 0.36 15.43 11.36
CA SER A 220 0.01 15.28 9.94
C SER A 220 -0.11 13.81 9.62
N LEU A 221 -1.09 13.43 8.80
CA LEU A 221 -1.25 12.09 8.24
C LEU A 221 -1.11 12.17 6.73
N ILE A 222 -0.19 11.37 6.18
CA ILE A 222 0.04 11.18 4.75
C ILE A 222 -0.24 9.71 4.42
N VAL A 223 -1.07 9.44 3.42
CA VAL A 223 -1.41 8.09 2.98
C VAL A 223 -1.36 8.01 1.46
N THR A 224 -0.73 6.96 0.91
CA THR A 224 -0.75 6.62 -0.53
C THR A 224 -1.08 5.15 -0.74
N GLY A 225 -1.39 4.76 -1.97
CA GLY A 225 -1.87 3.42 -2.29
C GLY A 225 -3.37 3.24 -1.97
N VAL A 226 -4.09 4.35 -1.81
CA VAL A 226 -5.53 4.40 -1.54
C VAL A 226 -6.31 4.82 -2.78
N GLY A 227 -7.64 4.87 -2.67
CA GLY A 227 -8.52 5.24 -3.78
C GLY A 227 -9.07 4.04 -4.56
N GLY A 228 -8.91 2.83 -4.02
CA GLY A 228 -9.52 1.63 -4.60
C GLY A 228 -11.02 1.58 -4.41
N LYS A 229 -11.63 0.64 -5.12
CA LYS A 229 -13.07 0.32 -5.05
C LYS A 229 -13.24 -1.08 -4.47
N VAL A 230 -14.23 -1.24 -3.61
CA VAL A 230 -14.56 -2.55 -3.02
C VAL A 230 -15.20 -3.41 -4.12
N TYR A 231 -14.60 -4.57 -4.40
CA TYR A 231 -15.18 -5.54 -5.31
C TYR A 231 -16.55 -6.02 -4.82
N CYS A 232 -17.43 -6.29 -5.77
CA CYS A 232 -18.75 -6.84 -5.46
C CYS A 232 -18.63 -8.17 -4.68
N THR A 233 -19.61 -8.43 -3.82
CA THR A 233 -19.72 -9.74 -3.15
C THR A 233 -20.07 -10.83 -4.15
N SER A 234 -19.49 -12.02 -4.00
CA SER A 234 -19.85 -13.20 -4.78
C SER A 234 -19.68 -14.46 -3.93
N ALA A 235 -20.75 -15.24 -3.78
CA ALA A 235 -20.73 -16.47 -3.00
C ALA A 235 -21.94 -17.37 -3.30
N ALA A 236 -21.77 -18.68 -3.16
CA ALA A 236 -22.90 -19.61 -3.17
C ALA A 236 -23.76 -19.49 -1.90
N ALA A 237 -25.07 -19.70 -2.01
CA ALA A 237 -25.99 -19.79 -0.88
C ALA A 237 -25.87 -21.11 -0.11
N SER A 238 -25.22 -22.12 -0.70
CA SER A 238 -25.04 -23.45 -0.14
C SER A 238 -23.60 -23.93 -0.35
N MET A 239 -23.04 -24.61 0.65
CA MET A 239 -21.73 -25.28 0.57
C MET A 239 -21.84 -26.72 0.04
N ALA A 240 -22.93 -27.04 -0.66
CA ALA A 240 -23.17 -28.39 -1.16
C ALA A 240 -22.54 -28.60 -2.54
N ASP A 241 -22.17 -29.86 -2.79
CA ASP A 241 -21.89 -30.41 -4.12
C ASP A 241 -20.68 -29.77 -4.82
N SER A 242 -20.84 -28.77 -5.68
CA SER A 242 -19.77 -28.30 -6.57
C SER A 242 -18.72 -27.39 -5.94
N LYS A 243 -17.46 -27.55 -6.36
CA LYS A 243 -16.28 -26.84 -5.83
C LYS A 243 -15.20 -26.61 -6.89
N ILE A 244 -14.38 -25.58 -6.71
CA ILE A 244 -13.10 -25.38 -7.39
C ILE A 244 -11.98 -26.06 -6.59
N THR A 245 -11.34 -27.06 -7.19
CA THR A 245 -10.31 -27.89 -6.53
C THR A 245 -8.89 -27.44 -6.78
N GLY A 246 -8.65 -26.65 -7.83
CA GLY A 246 -7.34 -26.08 -8.10
C GLY A 246 -7.35 -25.05 -9.21
N VAL A 247 -6.38 -24.15 -9.16
CA VAL A 247 -6.15 -23.09 -10.16
C VAL A 247 -4.67 -23.00 -10.43
N GLN A 248 -4.29 -23.08 -11.71
CA GLN A 248 -2.89 -22.97 -12.17
C GLN A 248 -2.78 -21.83 -13.17
N LEU A 249 -1.92 -20.84 -12.85
CA LEU A 249 -1.66 -19.67 -13.67
C LEU A 249 -0.26 -19.11 -13.38
N SER A 250 0.63 -19.12 -14.38
CA SER A 250 2.01 -18.62 -14.18
C SER A 250 2.70 -19.31 -12.98
N ASN A 251 3.10 -18.55 -11.96
CA ASN A 251 3.68 -19.05 -10.70
C ASN A 251 2.63 -19.51 -9.66
N LEU A 252 1.34 -19.25 -9.89
CA LEU A 252 0.25 -19.66 -9.01
C LEU A 252 -0.09 -21.14 -9.27
N ASN A 253 -0.08 -21.94 -8.21
CA ASN A 253 -0.51 -23.34 -8.23
C ASN A 253 -1.33 -23.65 -6.96
N PHE A 254 -2.60 -23.30 -7.01
CA PHE A 254 -3.54 -23.47 -5.91
C PHE A 254 -4.12 -24.90 -5.90
N THR A 255 -4.20 -25.49 -4.72
CA THR A 255 -4.95 -26.73 -4.46
C THR A 255 -5.82 -26.53 -3.24
N ALA A 256 -7.12 -26.81 -3.39
CA ALA A 256 -8.08 -26.59 -2.32
C ALA A 256 -8.00 -27.67 -1.23
N ALA A 257 -8.26 -27.28 0.02
CA ALA A 257 -8.42 -28.21 1.15
C ALA A 257 -9.62 -29.17 0.95
N SER A 258 -9.82 -30.14 1.84
CA SER A 258 -11.02 -30.99 1.80
C SER A 258 -12.28 -30.20 2.16
N GLY A 259 -13.44 -30.63 1.64
CA GLY A 259 -14.74 -29.99 1.91
C GLY A 259 -15.09 -28.85 0.95
N CYS A 260 -16.35 -28.44 0.94
CA CYS A 260 -16.89 -27.40 0.07
C CYS A 260 -17.13 -26.12 0.85
N THR A 261 -16.94 -24.99 0.18
CA THR A 261 -17.11 -23.64 0.72
C THR A 261 -17.94 -22.84 -0.29
N SER A 262 -18.65 -21.81 0.19
CA SER A 262 -19.38 -20.91 -0.70
C SER A 262 -18.47 -19.85 -1.33
N TYR A 263 -17.41 -19.48 -0.62
CA TYR A 263 -16.40 -18.52 -1.00
C TYR A 263 -15.05 -18.90 -0.38
N THR A 264 -13.98 -18.77 -1.14
CA THR A 264 -12.60 -18.97 -0.67
C THR A 264 -11.76 -17.74 -1.01
N ASP A 265 -11.14 -17.15 0.01
CA ASP A 265 -10.25 -15.99 -0.13
C ASP A 265 -8.79 -16.45 -0.25
N ASN A 266 -8.20 -16.32 -1.44
CA ASN A 266 -6.80 -16.60 -1.72
C ASN A 266 -6.02 -15.33 -2.09
N THR A 267 -6.49 -14.15 -1.67
CA THR A 267 -5.80 -12.88 -1.96
C THR A 267 -4.42 -12.75 -1.31
N ASN A 268 -4.02 -13.72 -0.48
CA ASN A 268 -2.65 -13.90 0.00
C ASN A 268 -1.71 -14.57 -1.01
N GLN A 269 -2.24 -15.10 -2.11
CA GLN A 269 -1.49 -15.69 -3.22
C GLN A 269 -1.55 -14.75 -4.43
N THR A 270 -0.48 -14.72 -5.21
CA THR A 270 -0.35 -13.79 -6.34
C THR A 270 0.16 -14.53 -7.57
N ALA A 271 -0.46 -14.26 -8.72
CA ALA A 271 0.07 -14.62 -10.03
C ALA A 271 0.82 -13.42 -10.61
N VAL A 272 2.03 -13.64 -11.11
CA VAL A 272 2.88 -12.65 -11.75
C VAL A 272 2.75 -12.82 -13.26
N LEU A 273 2.31 -11.78 -13.93
CA LEU A 273 2.02 -11.77 -15.36
C LEU A 273 2.73 -10.58 -16.04
N GLU A 274 3.16 -10.77 -17.28
CA GLU A 274 3.78 -9.74 -18.10
C GLU A 274 2.78 -9.18 -19.13
N GLN A 275 2.75 -7.86 -19.30
CA GLN A 275 1.94 -7.19 -20.31
C GLN A 275 2.26 -7.73 -21.72
N GLY A 276 1.22 -8.01 -22.52
CA GLY A 276 1.39 -8.54 -23.88
C GLY A 276 1.83 -10.00 -23.98
N ALA A 277 2.06 -10.69 -22.85
CA ALA A 277 2.36 -12.12 -22.84
C ALA A 277 1.07 -12.95 -22.80
N THR A 278 1.14 -14.17 -23.35
CA THR A 278 0.04 -15.14 -23.31
C THR A 278 0.33 -16.21 -22.26
N TYR A 279 -0.63 -16.47 -21.38
CA TYR A 279 -0.50 -17.47 -20.31
C TYR A 279 -1.52 -18.60 -20.45
N PRO A 280 -1.11 -19.86 -20.22
CA PRO A 280 -2.05 -20.93 -20.00
C PRO A 280 -2.68 -20.79 -18.61
N LEU A 281 -4.00 -21.01 -18.56
CA LEU A 281 -4.79 -21.05 -17.34
C LEU A 281 -5.51 -22.39 -17.26
N THR A 282 -5.39 -23.07 -16.13
CA THR A 282 -6.14 -24.31 -15.87
C THR A 282 -6.93 -24.18 -14.57
N VAL A 283 -8.21 -24.50 -14.64
CA VAL A 283 -9.10 -24.56 -13.47
C VAL A 283 -9.64 -25.97 -13.35
N SER A 284 -9.49 -26.54 -12.16
CA SER A 284 -9.97 -27.87 -11.80
C SER A 284 -11.24 -27.75 -10.98
N LEU A 285 -12.28 -28.49 -11.37
CA LEU A 285 -13.55 -28.57 -10.67
C LEU A 285 -13.73 -29.94 -10.04
N GLY A 286 -14.42 -29.96 -8.90
CA GLY A 286 -14.74 -31.18 -8.17
C GLY A 286 -16.14 -31.17 -7.58
N SER A 287 -16.38 -32.11 -6.68
CA SER A 287 -17.58 -32.14 -5.85
C SER A 287 -17.27 -32.71 -4.45
N CYS A 288 -18.00 -32.25 -3.43
CA CYS A 288 -18.02 -32.80 -2.08
C CYS A 288 -19.28 -33.64 -1.80
N GLY A 289 -20.16 -33.76 -2.79
CA GLY A 289 -21.44 -34.47 -2.70
C GLY A 289 -21.80 -35.09 -4.05
N GLY A 290 -22.97 -34.71 -4.59
CA GLY A 290 -23.40 -35.13 -5.92
C GLY A 290 -22.60 -34.45 -7.04
N ASN A 291 -22.46 -35.13 -8.17
CA ASN A 291 -21.99 -34.49 -9.40
C ASN A 291 -23.19 -34.01 -10.21
N PHE A 292 -23.28 -32.71 -10.41
CA PHE A 292 -24.27 -32.05 -11.23
C PHE A 292 -23.60 -31.25 -12.35
N ASN A 293 -24.39 -30.82 -13.33
CA ASN A 293 -23.93 -29.89 -14.34
C ASN A 293 -23.46 -28.61 -13.66
N LYS A 294 -22.21 -28.23 -13.92
CA LYS A 294 -21.62 -26.97 -13.46
C LYS A 294 -20.86 -26.28 -14.58
N ILE A 295 -20.84 -24.96 -14.52
CA ILE A 295 -20.06 -24.08 -15.39
C ILE A 295 -19.18 -23.22 -14.50
N ALA A 296 -17.95 -22.98 -14.93
CA ALA A 296 -17.06 -22.03 -14.29
C ALA A 296 -16.70 -20.88 -15.25
N LYS A 297 -16.56 -19.68 -14.68
CA LYS A 297 -16.01 -18.51 -15.36
C LYS A 297 -14.82 -17.97 -14.59
N VAL A 298 -13.88 -17.39 -15.33
CA VAL A 298 -12.72 -16.69 -14.76
C VAL A 298 -12.76 -15.25 -15.19
N PHE A 299 -12.63 -14.36 -14.23
CA PHE A 299 -12.60 -12.91 -14.39
C PHE A 299 -11.26 -12.37 -13.89
N ILE A 300 -10.66 -11.43 -14.60
CA ILE A 300 -9.47 -10.69 -14.16
C ILE A 300 -9.75 -9.22 -14.40
N ASP A 301 -9.66 -8.42 -13.34
CA ASP A 301 -9.71 -6.97 -13.40
C ASP A 301 -8.38 -6.47 -13.98
N PHE A 302 -8.28 -6.25 -15.30
CA PHE A 302 -7.00 -5.89 -15.92
C PHE A 302 -6.70 -4.40 -15.79
N ASN A 303 -7.71 -3.57 -15.60
CA ASN A 303 -7.56 -2.11 -15.55
C ASN A 303 -7.40 -1.58 -14.11
N ALA A 304 -7.57 -2.45 -13.11
CA ALA A 304 -7.50 -2.18 -11.67
C ALA A 304 -8.51 -1.14 -11.18
N ASP A 305 -9.72 -1.13 -11.73
CA ASP A 305 -10.79 -0.20 -11.34
C ASP A 305 -11.74 -0.74 -10.26
N GLY A 306 -11.58 -2.00 -9.87
CA GLY A 306 -12.31 -2.64 -8.79
C GLY A 306 -13.65 -3.26 -9.20
N ASP A 307 -13.88 -3.53 -10.49
CA ASP A 307 -14.94 -4.41 -10.95
C ASP A 307 -14.49 -5.42 -12.04
N PHE A 308 -15.46 -6.05 -12.69
CA PHE A 308 -15.24 -7.09 -13.70
C PHE A 308 -16.14 -6.87 -14.94
N ASP A 309 -16.64 -5.64 -15.11
CA ASP A 309 -17.69 -5.31 -16.07
C ASP A 309 -17.11 -4.93 -17.45
N ASP A 310 -15.79 -4.80 -17.56
CA ASP A 310 -15.15 -4.33 -18.78
C ASP A 310 -14.92 -5.41 -19.83
N ALA A 311 -14.81 -4.92 -21.07
CA ALA A 311 -14.48 -5.75 -22.22
C ALA A 311 -13.08 -6.35 -22.06
N GLY A 312 -13.01 -7.69 -21.99
CA GLY A 312 -11.76 -8.44 -21.85
C GLY A 312 -11.49 -8.97 -20.44
N GLU A 313 -12.30 -8.60 -19.45
CA GLU A 313 -12.13 -9.07 -18.07
C GLU A 313 -12.74 -10.45 -17.84
N LEU A 314 -13.74 -10.85 -18.62
CA LEU A 314 -14.14 -12.25 -18.73
C LEU A 314 -13.12 -13.04 -19.55
N VAL A 315 -12.17 -13.66 -18.86
CA VAL A 315 -11.06 -14.42 -19.43
C VAL A 315 -11.49 -15.77 -20.00
N SER A 316 -12.44 -16.44 -19.34
CA SER A 316 -12.84 -17.79 -19.74
C SER A 316 -14.24 -18.15 -19.27
N THR A 317 -14.90 -19.00 -20.05
CA THR A 317 -16.12 -19.73 -19.68
C THR A 317 -15.93 -21.20 -20.03
N SER A 318 -16.12 -22.10 -19.06
CA SER A 318 -16.03 -23.54 -19.30
C SER A 318 -17.22 -24.04 -20.11
N ALA A 319 -17.07 -25.21 -20.75
CA ALA A 319 -18.23 -26.01 -21.13
C ALA A 319 -19.00 -26.49 -19.87
N VAL A 320 -20.18 -27.09 -20.07
CA VAL A 320 -20.90 -27.77 -18.99
C VAL A 320 -20.10 -29.01 -18.58
N ILE A 321 -19.73 -29.08 -17.30
CA ILE A 321 -18.98 -30.20 -16.70
C ILE A 321 -19.91 -30.94 -15.74
N ASN A 322 -20.01 -32.27 -15.86
CA ASN A 322 -20.75 -33.14 -14.94
C ASN A 322 -19.83 -34.25 -14.40
N SER A 323 -18.67 -33.86 -13.91
CA SER A 323 -17.67 -34.75 -13.33
C SER A 323 -16.64 -33.95 -12.53
N ASN A 324 -15.66 -34.64 -11.97
CA ASN A 324 -14.42 -34.02 -11.51
C ASN A 324 -13.49 -33.90 -12.73
N ALA A 325 -13.31 -32.69 -13.24
CA ALA A 325 -12.54 -32.44 -14.45
C ALA A 325 -11.92 -31.05 -14.41
N SER A 326 -10.87 -30.88 -15.20
CA SER A 326 -10.23 -29.58 -15.42
C SER A 326 -10.57 -29.07 -16.82
N PHE A 327 -10.64 -27.75 -16.96
CA PHE A 327 -10.63 -27.09 -18.26
C PHE A 327 -9.43 -26.14 -18.33
N SER A 328 -8.92 -25.98 -19.54
CA SER A 328 -7.77 -25.12 -19.80
C SER A 328 -8.09 -24.12 -20.90
N THR A 329 -7.53 -22.93 -20.79
CA THR A 329 -7.58 -21.89 -21.81
C THR A 329 -6.22 -21.19 -21.89
N THR A 330 -6.05 -20.32 -22.86
CA THR A 330 -4.96 -19.36 -22.93
C THR A 330 -5.53 -17.96 -23.08
N PHE A 331 -4.93 -16.97 -22.43
CA PHE A 331 -5.34 -15.58 -22.58
C PHE A 331 -4.13 -14.66 -22.71
N LEU A 332 -4.33 -13.53 -23.40
CA LEU A 332 -3.36 -12.46 -23.56
C LEU A 332 -3.56 -11.43 -22.45
N VAL A 333 -2.49 -11.06 -21.76
CA VAL A 333 -2.50 -9.92 -20.83
C VAL A 333 -2.53 -8.63 -21.64
N PRO A 334 -3.52 -7.72 -21.46
CA PRO A 334 -3.61 -6.48 -22.21
C PRO A 334 -2.35 -5.60 -22.05
N LEU A 335 -1.99 -4.87 -23.12
CA LEU A 335 -0.90 -3.87 -23.08
C LEU A 335 -1.25 -2.62 -22.25
N THR A 336 -2.52 -2.49 -21.84
CA THR A 336 -3.02 -1.38 -21.01
C THR A 336 -2.81 -1.60 -19.51
N VAL A 337 -2.41 -2.81 -19.10
CA VAL A 337 -2.10 -3.12 -17.70
C VAL A 337 -0.93 -2.25 -17.24
N THR A 338 -1.07 -1.62 -16.07
CA THR A 338 0.01 -0.81 -15.49
C THR A 338 0.98 -1.74 -14.75
N ALA A 339 2.27 -1.66 -15.08
CA ALA A 339 3.31 -2.42 -14.38
C ALA A 339 3.34 -2.08 -12.87
N ASP A 340 3.79 -3.04 -12.06
CA ASP A 340 3.91 -2.92 -10.60
C ASP A 340 2.59 -2.58 -9.88
N THR A 341 1.47 -3.02 -10.46
CA THR A 341 0.14 -2.93 -9.83
C THR A 341 -0.45 -4.32 -9.60
N TYR A 342 -1.39 -4.39 -8.65
CA TYR A 342 -2.14 -5.57 -8.29
C TYR A 342 -3.62 -5.32 -8.57
N SER A 343 -4.29 -6.35 -9.05
CA SER A 343 -5.75 -6.39 -9.22
C SER A 343 -6.27 -7.79 -8.85
N LEU A 344 -7.58 -7.98 -8.90
CA LEU A 344 -8.22 -9.23 -8.48
C LEU A 344 -8.44 -10.19 -9.66
N MET A 345 -8.17 -11.47 -9.44
CA MET A 345 -8.71 -12.56 -10.27
C MET A 345 -9.80 -13.26 -9.49
N ARG A 346 -10.93 -13.53 -10.15
CA ARG A 346 -12.06 -14.27 -9.57
C ARG A 346 -12.43 -15.47 -10.41
N VAL A 347 -12.61 -16.62 -9.78
CA VAL A 347 -13.16 -17.83 -10.39
C VAL A 347 -14.52 -18.13 -9.77
N VAL A 348 -15.56 -18.17 -10.59
CA VAL A 348 -16.93 -18.50 -10.13
C VAL A 348 -17.35 -19.81 -10.76
N THR A 349 -17.68 -20.81 -9.95
CA THR A 349 -18.36 -22.03 -10.41
C THR A 349 -19.79 -22.06 -9.88
N THR A 350 -20.74 -22.40 -10.73
CA THR A 350 -22.16 -22.51 -10.39
C THR A 350 -22.74 -23.80 -10.95
N GLU A 351 -23.61 -24.45 -10.18
CA GLU A 351 -24.38 -25.60 -10.66
C GLU A 351 -25.48 -25.14 -11.62
N THR A 352 -25.16 -25.19 -12.91
CA THR A 352 -26.03 -24.72 -13.99
C THR A 352 -25.63 -25.36 -15.32
N SER A 353 -26.55 -25.31 -16.28
CA SER A 353 -26.25 -25.55 -17.70
C SER A 353 -26.37 -24.27 -18.54
N ASP A 354 -26.75 -23.15 -17.91
CA ASP A 354 -26.83 -21.84 -18.53
C ASP A 354 -25.60 -21.00 -18.16
N PRO A 355 -24.71 -20.66 -19.12
CA PRO A 355 -23.53 -19.85 -18.84
C PRO A 355 -23.88 -18.42 -18.40
N ASN A 356 -25.08 -17.91 -18.68
CA ASN A 356 -25.49 -16.58 -18.23
C ASN A 356 -25.80 -16.52 -16.73
N ALA A 357 -26.08 -17.68 -16.12
CA ALA A 357 -26.28 -17.78 -14.67
C ALA A 357 -24.96 -17.64 -13.88
N VAL A 358 -23.80 -17.72 -14.55
CA VAL A 358 -22.49 -17.50 -13.94
C VAL A 358 -22.08 -16.05 -14.17
N THR A 359 -22.06 -15.27 -13.09
CA THR A 359 -21.68 -13.84 -13.09
C THR A 359 -20.56 -13.63 -12.07
N ALA A 360 -19.79 -12.54 -12.21
CA ALA A 360 -18.70 -12.24 -11.27
C ALA A 360 -19.20 -11.80 -9.90
N CYS A 361 -20.47 -11.40 -9.79
CA CYS A 361 -21.06 -10.76 -8.63
C CYS A 361 -22.40 -11.40 -8.26
N GLY A 362 -22.71 -11.44 -6.97
CA GLY A 362 -24.01 -11.83 -6.44
C GLY A 362 -24.04 -13.21 -5.77
N THR A 363 -25.24 -13.64 -5.43
CA THR A 363 -25.47 -14.92 -4.76
C THR A 363 -26.16 -15.90 -5.71
N TYR A 364 -25.68 -17.13 -5.75
CA TYR A 364 -26.22 -18.21 -6.58
C TYR A 364 -26.44 -19.49 -5.76
N PRO A 365 -27.28 -20.44 -6.20
CA PRO A 365 -27.75 -21.52 -5.32
C PRO A 365 -26.66 -22.44 -4.78
N LYS A 366 -25.76 -22.93 -5.65
CA LYS A 366 -24.71 -23.92 -5.33
C LYS A 366 -23.48 -23.72 -6.22
N GLY A 367 -22.32 -24.07 -5.69
CA GLY A 367 -21.01 -23.88 -6.31
C GLY A 367 -20.07 -23.14 -5.36
N GLU A 368 -19.11 -22.40 -5.91
CA GLU A 368 -18.07 -21.72 -5.13
C GLU A 368 -17.52 -20.52 -5.90
N THR A 369 -17.21 -19.44 -5.18
CA THR A 369 -16.41 -18.32 -5.70
C THR A 369 -15.03 -18.40 -5.06
N GLN A 370 -13.98 -18.22 -5.85
CA GLN A 370 -12.62 -18.04 -5.34
C GLN A 370 -12.06 -16.71 -5.83
N ASP A 371 -11.54 -15.94 -4.89
CA ASP A 371 -10.66 -14.80 -5.11
C ASP A 371 -9.23 -15.19 -4.71
#